data_AF-A0A7J8NMX6-F1
#
_entry.id   AF-A0A7J8NMX6-F1
#
_cell.length_a   1.000
_cell.length_b   1.000
_cell.length_c   1.000
_cell.angle_alpha   90.00
_cell.angle_beta   90.00
_cell.angle_gamma   90.00
#
_symmetry.space_group_name_H-M   'P 1'
#
loop_
_entity.id
_entity.type
_entity.pdbx_description
1 polymer ?
#
loop_
_entity_poly.entity_id
_entity_poly.type
_entity_poly.pdbx_seq_one_letter_code
_entity_poly.pdbx_strand_id
1 'polypeptide(L)'
;MTDGYSGSDLKNLCVTAAHRPIKEILEKEKKVGIVERAAALAEGKPPPPLSGSADIRSLNMDDFKYAHERVCASVSSESVNMTELLQWNELYGEGGSRRKKALSYFM
;
A
#
# COMPACT_ATOMS: atom_id res chain seq x y z
N MET A 1 -10.46 -5.69 8.29
CA MET A 1 -9.03 -5.78 7.92
C MET A 1 -8.45 -4.38 7.78
N THR A 2 -9.05 -3.50 7.00
CA THR A 2 -8.47 -2.17 6.73
C THR A 2 -9.18 -1.03 7.48
N ASP A 3 -9.65 -1.28 8.71
CA ASP A 3 -10.28 -0.24 9.52
C ASP A 3 -9.21 0.78 9.96
N GLY A 4 -9.52 2.08 9.83
CA GLY A 4 -8.55 3.17 10.06
C GLY A 4 -7.56 3.43 8.91
N TYR A 5 -7.63 2.67 7.82
CA TYR A 5 -6.80 2.94 6.64
C TYR A 5 -7.38 4.12 5.87
N SER A 6 -6.52 5.09 5.57
CA SER A 6 -6.82 6.13 4.60
C SER A 6 -6.74 5.58 3.16
N GLY A 7 -7.22 6.35 2.19
CA GLY A 7 -7.02 6.01 0.77
C GLY A 7 -5.55 5.87 0.38
N SER A 8 -4.65 6.60 1.04
CA SER A 8 -3.20 6.47 0.84
C SER A 8 -2.67 5.13 1.36
N ASP A 9 -3.16 4.69 2.52
CA ASP A 9 -2.78 3.41 3.10
C ASP A 9 -3.25 2.25 2.21
N LEU A 10 -4.48 2.34 1.70
CA LEU A 10 -5.02 1.34 0.76
C LEU A 10 -4.21 1.30 -0.54
N LYS A 11 -3.80 2.45 -1.07
CA LYS A 11 -2.90 2.52 -2.23
C LYS A 11 -1.58 1.80 -1.92
N ASN A 12 -0.96 2.10 -0.78
CA ASN A 12 0.31 1.49 -0.38
C ASN A 12 0.20 -0.02 -0.13
N LEU A 13 -0.92 -0.48 0.40
CA LEU A 13 -1.23 -1.89 0.58
C LEU A 13 -1.31 -2.60 -0.78
N CYS A 14 -2.08 -2.07 -1.73
CA CYS A 14 -2.19 -2.62 -3.08
C CYS A 14 -0.83 -2.62 -3.82
N VAL A 15 -0.07 -1.53 -3.69
CA VAL A 15 1.29 -1.43 -4.25
C VAL A 15 2.19 -2.52 -3.65
N THR A 16 2.16 -2.72 -2.34
CA THR A 16 2.99 -3.73 -1.66
C THR A 16 2.60 -5.14 -2.08
N ALA A 17 1.30 -5.43 -2.22
CA ALA A 17 0.80 -6.71 -2.71
C ALA A 17 1.25 -6.96 -4.16
N ALA A 18 1.08 -5.99 -5.06
CA ALA A 18 1.49 -6.09 -6.46
C ALA A 18 3.00 -6.32 -6.65
N HIS A 19 3.83 -5.76 -5.78
CA HIS A 19 5.27 -5.96 -5.84
C HIS A 19 5.75 -7.31 -5.32
N ARG A 20 4.93 -8.06 -4.57
CA ARG A 20 5.36 -9.32 -3.97
C ARG A 20 5.69 -10.40 -5.03
N PRO A 21 4.84 -10.71 -6.02
CA PRO A 21 5.17 -11.64 -7.10
C PRO A 21 6.46 -11.28 -7.85
N ILE A 22 6.69 -9.99 -8.07
CA ILE A 22 7.88 -9.48 -8.76
C ILE A 22 9.13 -9.75 -7.92
N LYS A 23 9.08 -9.50 -6.61
CA LYS A 23 10.19 -9.78 -5.68
C LYS A 23 10.52 -11.26 -5.61
N GLU A 24 9.51 -12.13 -5.61
CA GLU A 24 9.71 -13.59 -5.60
C GLU A 24 10.50 -14.08 -6.83
N ILE A 25 10.22 -13.52 -8.02
CA ILE A 25 10.97 -13.84 -9.24
C ILE A 25 12.40 -13.32 -9.14
N LEU A 26 12.60 -12.06 -8.76
CA LEU A 26 13.94 -11.49 -8.62
C LEU A 26 14.81 -12.26 -7.62
N GLU A 27 14.22 -12.77 -6.53
CA GLU A 27 14.91 -13.63 -5.59
C GLU A 27 15.24 -15.01 -6.16
N LYS A 28 14.33 -15.60 -6.94
CA LYS A 28 14.58 -16.86 -7.65
C LYS A 28 15.71 -16.69 -8.67
N GLU A 29 15.69 -15.64 -9.48
CA GLU A 29 16.75 -15.34 -10.43
C GLU A 29 18.09 -15.13 -9.75
N LYS A 30 18.11 -14.44 -8.61
CA LYS A 30 19.35 -14.26 -7.85
C LYS A 30 19.89 -15.59 -7.33
N LYS A 31 19.04 -16.46 -6.78
CA LYS A 31 19.47 -17.74 -6.19
C LYS A 31 19.81 -18.78 -7.27
N VAL A 32 18.87 -19.04 -8.15
CA VAL A 32 18.96 -20.06 -9.20
C VAL A 32 19.89 -19.60 -10.31
N GLY A 33 19.81 -18.34 -10.73
CA GLY A 33 20.66 -17.81 -11.79
C GLY A 33 22.14 -17.78 -11.43
N ILE A 34 22.52 -17.59 -10.16
CA ILE A 34 23.94 -17.71 -9.74
C ILE A 34 24.41 -19.16 -9.88
N VAL A 35 23.61 -20.12 -9.40
CA VAL A 35 23.96 -21.54 -9.41
C VAL A 35 24.00 -22.09 -10.84
N GLU A 36 22.98 -21.81 -11.64
CA GLU A 36 22.88 -22.28 -13.01
C GLU A 36 23.91 -21.62 -13.93
N ARG A 37 24.24 -20.33 -13.73
CA ARG A 37 25.34 -19.70 -14.47
C ARG A 37 26.69 -20.29 -14.11
N ALA A 38 26.94 -20.61 -12.84
CA ALA A 38 28.17 -21.27 -12.42
C ALA A 38 28.29 -22.68 -13.03
N ALA A 39 27.19 -23.44 -13.07
CA ALA A 39 27.14 -24.76 -13.70
C ALA A 39 27.31 -24.67 -15.23
N ALA A 40 26.62 -23.73 -15.89
CA ALA A 40 26.72 -23.51 -17.34
C ALA A 40 28.16 -23.12 -17.75
N LEU A 41 28.84 -22.31 -16.94
CA LEU A 41 30.25 -21.97 -17.16
C LEU A 41 31.17 -23.20 -17.05
N ALA A 42 30.92 -24.08 -16.09
CA ALA A 42 31.67 -25.32 -15.92
C ALA A 42 31.43 -26.33 -17.06
N GLU A 43 30.21 -26.38 -17.60
CA GLU A 43 29.82 -27.25 -18.72
C GLU A 43 30.04 -26.63 -20.11
N GLY A 44 30.48 -25.37 -20.21
CA GLY A 44 30.65 -24.65 -21.48
C GLY A 44 29.33 -24.36 -22.23
N LYS A 45 28.19 -24.39 -21.53
CA LYS A 45 26.86 -24.10 -22.09
C LYS A 45 26.51 -22.60 -21.98
N PRO A 46 25.61 -22.09 -22.85
CA PRO A 46 25.12 -20.72 -22.72
C PRO A 46 24.35 -20.50 -21.41
N PRO A 47 24.35 -19.28 -20.85
CA PRO A 47 23.65 -18.97 -19.60
C PRO A 47 22.13 -19.10 -19.78
N PRO A 48 21.39 -19.46 -18.70
CA PRO A 48 19.95 -19.58 -18.75
C PRO A 48 19.27 -18.24 -19.07
N PRO A 49 18.12 -18.27 -19.77
CA PRO A 49 17.35 -17.07 -20.10
C PRO A 49 16.83 -16.36 -18.85
N LEU A 50 16.66 -15.04 -18.94
CA LEU A 50 16.05 -14.23 -17.88
C LEU A 50 14.54 -14.46 -17.83
N SER A 51 13.95 -14.29 -16.64
CA SER A 51 12.51 -14.36 -16.43
C SER A 51 11.82 -13.15 -17.07
N GLY A 52 10.71 -13.40 -17.74
CA GLY A 52 9.88 -12.40 -18.39
C GLY A 52 8.59 -12.11 -17.63
N SER A 53 7.71 -11.34 -18.25
CA SER A 53 6.38 -11.04 -17.69
C SER A 53 5.50 -12.27 -17.52
N ALA A 54 5.69 -13.30 -18.34
CA ALA A 54 4.95 -14.56 -18.27
C ALA A 54 5.26 -15.38 -17.00
N ASP A 55 6.43 -15.17 -16.39
CA ASP A 55 6.84 -15.86 -15.17
C ASP A 55 6.24 -15.21 -13.91
N ILE A 56 5.60 -14.04 -14.05
CA ILE A 56 4.92 -13.35 -12.95
C ILE A 56 3.62 -14.08 -12.66
N ARG A 57 3.55 -14.72 -11.50
CA ARG A 57 2.30 -15.33 -11.02
C ARG A 57 1.21 -14.28 -10.81
N SER A 58 -0.04 -14.71 -10.99
CA SER A 58 -1.19 -13.90 -10.64
C SER A 58 -1.22 -13.56 -9.14
N LEU A 59 -1.79 -12.41 -8.82
CA LEU A 59 -2.05 -12.00 -7.45
C LEU A 59 -3.09 -12.92 -6.80
N ASN A 60 -2.92 -13.17 -5.50
CA ASN A 60 -3.85 -13.93 -4.68
C ASN A 60 -4.03 -13.26 -3.30
N MET A 61 -4.93 -13.80 -2.48
CA MET A 61 -5.25 -13.21 -1.17
C MET A 61 -4.08 -13.21 -0.19
N ASP A 62 -3.11 -14.12 -0.33
CA ASP A 62 -1.95 -14.16 0.57
C ASP A 62 -1.01 -12.97 0.33
N ASP A 63 -0.99 -12.41 -0.89
CA ASP A 63 -0.28 -11.16 -1.19
C ASP A 63 -0.85 -9.99 -0.40
N PHE A 64 -2.17 -9.91 -0.31
CA PHE A 64 -2.86 -8.88 0.45
C PHE A 64 -2.68 -9.06 1.95
N LYS A 65 -2.67 -10.29 2.46
CA LYS A 65 -2.36 -10.56 3.89
C LYS A 65 -0.93 -10.12 4.23
N TYR A 66 0.04 -10.46 3.39
CA TYR A 66 1.43 -10.02 3.57
C TYR A 66 1.60 -8.51 3.48
N ALA A 67 0.89 -7.86 2.56
CA ALA A 67 0.91 -6.41 2.44
C ALA A 67 0.28 -5.74 3.67
N HIS A 68 -0.82 -6.30 4.18
CA HIS A 68 -1.50 -5.82 5.38
C HIS A 68 -0.61 -5.89 6.62
N GLU A 69 0.20 -6.94 6.79
CA GLU A 69 1.17 -7.02 7.90
C GLU A 69 2.29 -5.96 7.83
N ARG A 70 2.51 -5.35 6.66
CA ARG A 70 3.58 -4.39 6.42
C ARG A 70 3.13 -2.94 6.34
N VAL A 71 1.88 -2.71 5.99
CA VAL A 71 1.29 -1.38 5.84
C VAL A 71 0.33 -1.18 7.00
N CYS A 72 0.58 -0.19 7.85
CA CYS A 72 -0.28 0.15 8.98
C CYS A 72 -1.32 1.22 8.61
N ALA A 73 -2.43 1.25 9.35
CA ALA A 73 -3.37 2.36 9.33
C ALA A 73 -2.68 3.67 9.74
N SER A 74 -2.88 4.74 8.96
CA SER A 74 -2.38 6.08 9.30
C SER A 74 -3.38 6.90 10.12
N VAL A 75 -4.65 6.50 10.16
CA VAL A 75 -5.71 7.24 10.82
C VAL A 75 -6.22 6.44 12.01
N SER A 76 -6.18 7.06 13.19
CA SER A 76 -6.84 6.56 14.39
C SER A 76 -7.99 7.48 14.79
N SER A 77 -9.16 6.89 15.08
CA SER A 77 -10.32 7.59 15.61
C SER A 77 -10.05 8.26 16.96
N GLU A 78 -9.08 7.75 17.71
CA GLU A 78 -8.69 8.23 19.05
C GLU A 78 -7.59 9.28 19.00
N SER A 79 -7.11 9.65 17.80
CA SER A 79 -6.08 10.66 17.66
C SER A 79 -6.61 12.06 18.03
N VAL A 80 -5.74 12.87 18.64
CA VAL A 80 -6.05 14.28 18.97
C VAL A 80 -6.48 15.03 17.71
N ASN A 81 -5.77 14.83 16.60
CA ASN A 81 -6.10 15.43 15.30
C ASN A 81 -7.54 15.09 14.84
N MET A 82 -7.97 13.84 14.99
CA MET A 82 -9.31 13.43 14.60
C MET A 82 -10.38 14.05 15.52
N THR A 83 -10.09 14.12 16.81
CA THR A 83 -11.00 14.73 17.80
C THR A 83 -11.20 16.23 17.52
N GLU A 84 -10.12 16.96 17.22
CA GLU A 84 -10.18 18.37 16.86
C GLU A 84 -10.93 18.61 15.55
N LEU A 85 -10.74 17.73 14.55
CA LEU A 85 -11.50 17.79 13.28
C LEU A 85 -13.00 17.56 13.50
N LEU A 86 -13.38 16.62 14.36
CA LEU A 86 -14.78 16.37 14.72
C LEU A 86 -15.39 17.60 15.40
N GLN A 87 -14.71 18.17 16.39
CA GLN A 87 -15.16 19.40 17.06
C GLN A 87 -15.31 20.57 16.08
N TRP A 88 -14.34 20.73 15.17
CA TRP A 88 -14.42 21.74 14.13
C TRP A 88 -15.63 21.50 13.22
N ASN A 89 -15.88 20.26 12.81
CA ASN A 89 -17.02 19.91 11.97
C ASN A 89 -18.37 20.15 12.67
N GLU A 90 -18.49 19.86 13.97
CA GLU A 90 -19.71 20.16 14.75
C GLU A 90 -19.99 21.67 14.86
N LEU A 91 -18.94 22.50 14.89
CA LEU A 91 -19.07 23.95 14.99
C LEU A 91 -19.30 24.60 13.62
N TYR A 92 -18.60 24.16 12.58
CA TYR A 92 -18.46 24.89 11.31
C TYR A 92 -18.88 24.09 10.08
N GLY A 93 -19.07 22.79 10.21
CA GLY A 93 -19.47 21.90 9.12
C GLY A 93 -20.92 22.10 8.68
N GLU A 94 -21.36 21.23 7.78
CA GLU A 94 -22.71 21.27 7.24
C GLU A 94 -23.73 20.92 8.33
N GLY A 95 -24.64 21.86 8.64
CA GLY A 95 -25.55 21.73 9.78
C GLY A 95 -24.93 22.07 11.15
N GLY A 96 -23.74 22.69 11.18
CA GLY A 96 -23.03 23.04 12.40
C GLY A 96 -23.82 23.96 13.35
N SER A 97 -23.55 23.81 14.64
CA SER A 97 -24.29 24.51 15.72
C SER A 97 -24.03 26.01 15.80
N ARG A 98 -22.96 26.50 15.15
CA ARG A 98 -22.59 27.91 15.22
C ARG A 98 -23.56 28.75 14.40
N ARG A 99 -24.50 29.41 15.09
CA ARG A 99 -25.38 30.42 14.50
C ARG A 99 -24.52 31.53 13.87
N LYS A 100 -24.62 31.71 12.54
CA LYS A 100 -24.06 32.88 11.87
C LYS A 100 -24.80 34.11 12.43
N LYS A 101 -24.10 34.94 13.20
CA LYS A 101 -24.64 36.22 13.68
C LYS A 101 -24.96 37.06 12.43
N ALA A 102 -26.23 37.38 12.20
CA ALA A 102 -26.61 38.25 11.10
C ALA A 102 -25.92 39.61 11.32
N LEU A 103 -25.10 40.04 10.37
CA LEU A 103 -24.45 41.34 10.44
C LEU A 103 -25.52 42.41 10.27
N SER A 104 -25.66 43.28 11.27
CA SER A 104 -26.70 44.31 11.34
C SER A 104 -26.52 45.47 10.34
N TYR A 105 -25.57 45.37 9.41
CA TYR A 105 -25.23 46.43 8.46
C TYR A 105 -26.17 46.50 7.25
N PHE A 106 -27.07 45.53 7.09
CA PHE A 106 -28.12 45.51 6.06
C PHE A 106 -29.52 45.77 6.65
N MET A 107 -29.63 46.67 7.64
CA MET A 107 -30.90 47.28 8.06
C MET A 107 -30.96 48.75 7.63
#